data_AF-R4JJP1-F1
#
_entry.id   AF-R4JJP1-F1
#
_cell.length_a   1.000
_cell.length_b   1.000
_cell.length_c   1.000
_cell.angle_alpha   90.00
_cell.angle_beta   90.00
_cell.angle_gamma   90.00
#
_symmetry.space_group_name_H-M   'P 1'
#
loop_
_entity.id
_entity.type
_entity.pdbx_description
1 polymer ?
#
loop_
_entity_poly.entity_id
_entity_poly.type
_entity_poly.pdbx_seq_one_letter_code
_entity_poly.pdbx_strand_id
1 'polypeptide(L)'
;MRVFSTEEVAQALGVSPASARRVLSAYERVSGAPLPRDKRGEWAVPEGAMAHLEAARALVRERRLSWEGALGAVLGKEASLPLPARREELSEVLNLLKALEEENRALRAALEEQTALLKRLAQALERPRHPWWRFWGQ
;
A
#
# COMPACT_ATOMS: atom_id res chain seq x y z
N MET A 1 -28.79 0.48 -26.52
CA MET A 1 -27.67 0.66 -25.57
C MET A 1 -27.22 -0.73 -25.13
N ARG A 2 -26.01 -1.15 -25.50
CA ARG A 2 -25.51 -2.49 -25.17
C ARG A 2 -25.05 -2.49 -23.70
N VAL A 3 -25.38 -3.57 -23.00
CA VAL A 3 -24.89 -3.85 -21.64
C VAL A 3 -24.09 -5.13 -21.67
N PHE A 4 -23.01 -5.16 -20.91
CA PHE A 4 -22.09 -6.28 -20.80
C PHE A 4 -22.24 -6.91 -19.43
N SER A 5 -22.35 -8.23 -19.41
CA SER A 5 -22.29 -9.04 -18.20
C SER A 5 -20.86 -9.12 -17.64
N THR A 6 -20.73 -9.53 -16.38
CA THR A 6 -19.42 -9.77 -15.75
C THR A 6 -18.55 -10.75 -16.56
N GLU A 7 -19.14 -11.75 -17.20
CA GLU A 7 -18.41 -12.72 -18.02
C GLU A 7 -17.89 -12.12 -19.32
N GLU A 8 -18.72 -11.32 -20.00
CA GLU A 8 -18.30 -10.60 -21.20
C GLU A 8 -17.18 -9.60 -20.88
N VAL A 9 -17.26 -8.91 -19.73
CA VAL A 9 -16.18 -8.04 -19.25
C VAL A 9 -14.90 -8.84 -18.99
N ALA A 10 -15.00 -10.01 -18.35
CA ALA A 10 -13.85 -10.87 -18.09
C ALA A 10 -13.16 -11.30 -19.40
N GLN A 11 -13.95 -11.71 -20.39
CA GLN A 11 -13.48 -12.11 -21.70
C GLN A 11 -12.80 -10.95 -22.44
N ALA A 12 -13.44 -9.79 -22.50
CA ALA A 12 -12.92 -8.63 -23.21
C ALA A 12 -11.63 -8.06 -22.58
N LEU A 13 -11.54 -8.03 -21.25
CA LEU A 13 -10.32 -7.61 -20.55
C LEU A 13 -9.23 -8.69 -20.52
N GLY A 14 -9.56 -9.93 -20.89
CA GLY A 14 -8.67 -11.09 -20.81
C GLY A 14 -8.24 -11.37 -19.36
N VAL A 15 -9.20 -11.41 -18.44
CA VAL A 15 -8.99 -11.68 -17.01
C VAL A 15 -9.92 -12.78 -16.53
N SER A 16 -9.62 -13.39 -15.37
CA SER A 16 -10.55 -14.38 -14.78
C SER A 16 -11.85 -13.73 -14.31
N PRO A 17 -12.97 -14.47 -14.24
CA PRO A 17 -14.25 -13.93 -13.76
C PRO A 17 -14.17 -13.32 -12.36
N ALA A 18 -13.41 -13.93 -11.45
CA ALA A 18 -13.15 -13.38 -10.11
C ALA A 18 -12.40 -12.05 -10.16
N SER A 19 -11.44 -11.91 -11.08
CA SER A 19 -10.71 -10.66 -11.28
C SER A 19 -11.60 -9.58 -11.89
N ALA A 20 -12.48 -9.93 -12.84
CA ALA A 20 -13.45 -9.01 -13.42
C ALA A 20 -14.35 -8.40 -12.34
N ARG A 21 -14.87 -9.20 -11.39
CA ARG A 21 -15.64 -8.68 -10.25
C ARG A 21 -14.87 -7.66 -9.41
N ARG A 22 -13.58 -7.91 -9.15
CA ARG A 22 -12.71 -6.95 -8.43
C ARG A 22 -12.51 -5.66 -9.21
N VAL A 23 -12.33 -5.75 -10.53
CA VAL A 23 -12.18 -4.59 -11.42
C VAL A 23 -13.47 -3.77 -11.46
N LEU A 24 -14.64 -4.41 -11.55
CA LEU A 24 -15.93 -3.72 -11.53
C LEU A 24 -16.17 -3.01 -10.19
N SER A 25 -15.84 -3.66 -9.07
CA SER A 25 -15.88 -3.00 -7.75
C SER A 25 -14.91 -1.82 -7.66
N ALA A 26 -13.71 -1.93 -8.24
CA ALA A 26 -12.78 -0.79 -8.32
C ALA A 26 -13.34 0.35 -9.19
N TYR A 27 -14.01 0.02 -10.31
CA TYR A 27 -14.69 1.01 -11.14
C TYR A 27 -15.77 1.76 -10.37
N GLU A 28 -16.62 1.09 -9.61
CA GLU A 28 -17.66 1.72 -8.79
C GLU A 28 -17.03 2.66 -7.73
N ARG A 29 -15.93 2.23 -7.10
CA ARG A 29 -15.20 3.05 -6.11
C ARG A 29 -14.58 4.30 -6.71
N VAL A 30 -13.93 4.18 -7.88
CA VAL A 30 -13.26 5.31 -8.53
C VAL A 30 -14.28 6.25 -9.19
N SER A 31 -15.23 5.71 -9.95
CA SER A 31 -16.28 6.50 -10.61
C SER A 31 -17.23 7.14 -9.60
N GLY A 32 -17.35 6.60 -8.39
CA GLY A 32 -18.25 7.07 -7.34
C GLY A 32 -19.73 6.83 -7.67
N ALA A 33 -20.01 6.12 -8.75
CA ALA A 33 -21.35 5.78 -9.19
C ALA A 33 -21.49 4.24 -9.23
N PRO A 34 -22.51 3.67 -8.58
CA PRO A 34 -22.75 2.24 -8.68
C PRO A 34 -23.10 1.87 -10.11
N LEU A 35 -22.58 0.74 -10.58
CA LEU A 35 -22.93 0.22 -11.89
C LEU A 35 -24.35 -0.36 -11.86
N PRO A 36 -25.13 -0.23 -12.95
CA PRO A 36 -26.46 -0.84 -13.03
C PRO A 36 -26.39 -2.34 -12.75
N ARG A 37 -27.43 -2.85 -12.11
CA ARG A 37 -27.61 -4.28 -11.83
C ARG A 37 -28.75 -4.84 -12.67
N ASP A 38 -28.64 -6.09 -13.09
CA ASP A 38 -29.71 -6.79 -13.78
C ASP A 38 -30.78 -7.34 -12.80
N LYS A 39 -31.78 -8.04 -13.33
CA LYS A 39 -32.87 -8.64 -12.51
C LYS A 39 -32.38 -9.72 -11.53
N ARG A 40 -31.14 -10.21 -11.69
CA ARG A 40 -30.51 -11.23 -10.83
C ARG A 40 -29.52 -10.60 -9.83
N GLY A 41 -29.33 -9.28 -9.88
CA GLY A 41 -28.38 -8.55 -9.03
C GLY A 41 -26.94 -8.55 -9.56
N GLU A 42 -26.70 -9.09 -10.75
CA GLU A 42 -25.39 -9.09 -11.39
C GLU A 42 -25.11 -7.75 -12.08
N TRP A 43 -23.83 -7.41 -12.29
CA TRP A 43 -23.45 -6.19 -12.98
C TRP A 43 -23.92 -6.19 -14.43
N ALA A 44 -24.63 -5.13 -14.81
CA ALA A 44 -25.00 -4.80 -16.18
C ALA A 44 -24.20 -3.57 -16.62
N VAL A 45 -23.01 -3.81 -17.18
CA VAL A 45 -22.00 -2.78 -17.45
C VAL A 45 -22.36 -2.04 -18.75
N PRO A 46 -22.63 -0.73 -18.72
CA PRO A 46 -22.91 0.03 -19.92
C PRO A 46 -21.69 0.13 -20.85
N GLU A 47 -21.93 0.30 -22.14
CA GLU A 47 -20.88 0.49 -23.15
C GLU A 47 -19.86 1.59 -22.80
N GLY A 48 -20.31 2.73 -22.27
CA GLY A 48 -19.38 3.78 -21.82
C GLY A 48 -18.47 3.34 -20.67
N ALA A 49 -18.99 2.55 -19.71
CA ALA A 49 -18.16 2.00 -18.64
C ALA A 49 -17.19 0.94 -19.17
N MET A 50 -17.61 0.14 -20.15
CA MET A 50 -16.75 -0.85 -20.80
C MET A 50 -15.57 -0.18 -21.52
N ALA A 51 -15.81 0.91 -22.26
CA ALA A 51 -14.75 1.67 -22.92
C ALA A 51 -13.70 2.20 -21.92
N HIS A 52 -14.15 2.64 -20.73
CA HIS A 52 -13.22 3.06 -19.67
C HIS A 52 -12.38 1.89 -19.14
N LEU A 53 -12.98 0.71 -18.95
CA LEU A 53 -12.28 -0.48 -18.48
C LEU A 53 -11.22 -0.94 -19.50
N GLU A 54 -11.52 -0.88 -20.80
CA GLU A 54 -10.57 -1.22 -21.87
C GLU A 54 -9.41 -0.23 -21.94
N ALA A 55 -9.70 1.08 -21.85
CA ALA A 55 -8.66 2.10 -21.79
C ALA A 55 -7.76 1.92 -20.55
N ALA A 56 -8.36 1.59 -19.40
CA ALA A 56 -7.59 1.32 -18.18
C ALA A 56 -6.75 0.05 -18.32
N ARG A 57 -7.23 -0.97 -19.03
CA ARG A 57 -6.47 -2.19 -19.31
C ARG A 57 -5.19 -1.90 -20.09
N ALA A 58 -5.24 -1.00 -21.07
CA ALA A 58 -4.05 -0.58 -21.81
C ALA A 58 -3.01 0.03 -20.85
N LEU A 59 -3.43 0.94 -19.98
CA LEU A 59 -2.55 1.57 -18.98
C LEU A 59 -1.97 0.57 -17.96
N VAL A 60 -2.76 -0.40 -17.51
CA VAL A 60 -2.27 -1.48 -16.63
C VAL A 60 -1.17 -2.30 -17.32
N ARG A 61 -1.31 -2.58 -18.62
CA ARG A 61 -0.32 -3.35 -19.38
C ARG A 61 0.94 -2.55 -19.69
N GLU A 62 0.79 -1.31 -20.17
CA GLU A 62 1.90 -0.47 -20.63
C GLU A 62 2.70 0.10 -19.47
N ARG A 63 2.03 0.60 -18.43
CA ARG A 63 2.64 1.34 -17.33
C ARG A 63 2.73 0.54 -16.03
N ARG A 64 2.30 -0.74 -16.03
CA ARG A 64 2.23 -1.61 -14.84
C ARG A 64 1.49 -0.97 -13.66
N LEU A 65 0.51 -0.11 -13.96
CA LEU A 65 -0.31 0.55 -12.94
C LEU A 65 -1.27 -0.44 -12.28
N SER A 66 -1.69 -0.15 -11.05
CA SER A 66 -2.85 -0.80 -10.45
C SER A 66 -4.12 -0.45 -11.22
N TRP A 67 -5.13 -1.32 -11.18
CA TRP A 67 -6.43 -1.06 -11.82
C TRP A 67 -7.06 0.24 -11.33
N GLU A 68 -6.94 0.56 -10.05
CA GLU A 68 -7.48 1.80 -9.46
C GLU A 68 -6.78 3.05 -10.04
N GLY A 69 -5.45 3.02 -10.15
CA GLY A 69 -4.69 4.13 -10.74
C GLY A 69 -4.98 4.28 -12.23
N ALA A 70 -5.08 3.18 -12.96
CA ALA A 70 -5.43 3.20 -14.38
C ALA A 70 -6.85 3.70 -14.64
N LEU A 71 -7.82 3.27 -13.83
CA LEU A 71 -9.20 3.75 -13.92
C LEU A 71 -9.32 5.22 -13.54
N GLY A 72 -8.56 5.67 -12.54
CA GLY A 72 -8.51 7.08 -12.18
C GLY A 72 -8.01 7.95 -13.34
N ALA A 73 -6.91 7.54 -13.96
CA ALA A 73 -6.35 8.25 -15.12
C ALA A 73 -7.34 8.34 -16.30
N VAL A 74 -8.11 7.29 -16.56
CA VAL A 74 -9.10 7.27 -17.66
C VAL A 74 -10.33 8.11 -17.34
N LEU A 75 -10.84 8.04 -16.12
CA LEU A 75 -12.07 8.74 -15.71
C LEU A 75 -11.83 10.24 -15.45
N GLY A 76 -10.62 10.76 -15.70
CA GLY A 76 -10.23 12.13 -15.34
C GLY A 76 -10.27 12.38 -13.83
N LYS A 77 -10.46 11.32 -13.05
CA LYS A 77 -10.34 11.30 -11.61
C LYS A 77 -8.98 10.75 -11.33
N GLU A 78 -7.92 11.53 -11.62
CA GLU A 78 -6.61 11.23 -11.06
C GLU A 78 -6.86 10.77 -9.63
N ALA A 79 -6.56 9.50 -9.36
CA ALA A 79 -6.74 8.98 -8.02
C ALA A 79 -5.99 9.99 -7.17
N SER A 80 -6.71 10.68 -6.27
CA SER A 80 -6.10 11.32 -5.13
C SER A 80 -5.48 10.20 -4.29
N LEU A 81 -4.43 9.55 -4.79
CA LEU A 81 -3.23 9.50 -4.02
C LEU A 81 -3.01 10.96 -3.59
N PRO A 82 -2.90 11.26 -2.28
CA PRO A 82 -2.43 12.56 -1.87
C PRO A 82 -0.97 12.64 -2.34
N LEU A 83 -0.77 12.94 -3.63
CA LEU A 83 0.45 13.52 -4.13
C LEU A 83 0.35 14.99 -3.73
N PRO A 84 1.34 15.54 -3.03
CA PRO A 84 1.28 16.93 -2.60
C PRO A 84 1.05 17.81 -3.82
N ALA A 85 0.03 18.65 -3.72
CA ALA A 85 -0.29 19.58 -4.77
C ALA A 85 0.77 20.68 -4.71
N ARG A 86 1.48 20.92 -5.80
CA ARG A 86 2.52 21.97 -5.94
C ARG A 86 3.89 21.59 -5.40
N ARG A 87 4.88 22.09 -6.12
CA ARG A 87 6.32 21.84 -5.94
C ARG A 87 6.83 22.31 -4.57
N GLU A 88 6.16 23.28 -3.96
CA GLU A 88 6.44 23.74 -2.60
C GLU A 88 6.08 22.70 -1.54
N GLU A 89 4.89 22.07 -1.60
CA GLU A 89 4.45 21.08 -0.60
C GLU A 89 5.32 19.81 -0.62
N LEU A 90 5.80 19.40 -1.80
CA LEU A 90 6.76 18.30 -1.94
C LEU A 90 8.08 18.57 -1.20
N SER A 91 8.53 19.82 -1.16
CA SER A 91 9.78 20.17 -0.47
C SER A 91 9.64 20.07 1.05
N GLU A 92 8.47 20.42 1.59
CA GLU A 92 8.16 20.31 3.02
C GLU A 92 8.04 18.84 3.44
N VAL A 93 7.37 18.00 2.64
CA VAL A 93 7.29 16.56 2.91
C VAL A 93 8.67 15.90 2.85
N LEU A 94 9.52 16.28 1.89
CA LEU A 94 10.88 15.74 1.79
C LEU A 94 11.77 16.18 2.96
N ASN A 95 11.62 17.41 3.44
CA ASN A 95 12.35 17.90 4.60
C ASN A 95 11.88 17.20 5.89
N LEU A 96 10.57 16.99 6.04
CA LEU A 96 10.02 16.24 7.17
C LEU A 96 10.49 14.78 7.16
N LEU A 97 10.51 14.13 5.99
CA LEU A 97 11.03 12.77 5.86
C LEU A 97 12.51 12.67 6.25
N LYS A 98 13.34 13.62 5.82
CA LYS A 98 14.76 13.66 6.21
C LYS A 98 14.93 13.85 7.71
N ALA A 99 14.17 14.75 8.32
CA ALA A 99 14.21 14.96 9.77
C ALA A 99 13.81 13.68 10.54
N LEU A 100 12.74 13.01 10.10
CA LEU A 100 12.30 11.75 10.69
C LEU A 100 13.31 10.61 10.49
N GLU A 101 13.99 10.55 9.35
CA GLU A 101 15.07 9.59 9.11
C GLU A 101 16.27 9.82 10.05
N GLU A 102 16.64 11.08 10.27
CA GLU A 102 17.71 11.46 11.21
C GLU A 102 17.33 11.10 12.65
N GLU A 103 16.11 11.41 13.08
CA GLU A 103 15.60 11.00 14.40
C GLU A 103 15.60 9.47 14.54
N ASN A 104 15.17 8.73 13.51
CA ASN A 104 15.17 7.28 13.55
C ASN A 104 16.59 6.71 13.68
N ARG A 105 17.58 7.31 13.00
CA ARG A 105 19.00 6.93 13.14
C ARG A 105 19.53 7.22 14.53
N ALA A 106 19.22 8.38 15.09
CA ALA A 106 19.63 8.74 16.46
C ALA A 106 19.03 7.78 17.49
N LEU A 107 17.74 7.45 17.36
CA LEU A 107 17.07 6.49 18.24
C LEU A 107 17.67 5.09 18.12
N ARG A 108 18.01 4.63 16.92
CA ARG A 108 18.69 3.34 16.72
C ARG A 108 20.08 3.33 17.36
N ALA A 109 20.86 4.39 17.20
CA ALA A 109 22.18 4.50 17.84
C ALA A 109 22.06 4.47 19.37
N ALA A 110 21.12 5.22 19.94
CA ALA A 110 20.86 5.20 21.38
C ALA A 110 20.41 3.81 21.88
N LEU A 111 19.59 3.10 21.09
CA LEU A 111 19.17 1.74 21.39
C LEU A 111 20.34 0.74 21.35
N GLU A 112 21.23 0.88 20.37
CA GLU A 112 22.45 0.07 20.26
C GLU A 112 23.40 0.30 21.45
N GLU A 113 23.58 1.56 21.86
CA GLU A 113 24.37 1.91 23.05
C GLU A 113 23.78 1.31 24.32
N GLN A 114 22.48 1.43 24.54
CA GLN A 114 21.81 0.82 25.69
C GLN A 114 21.92 -0.71 25.66
N THR A 115 21.78 -1.32 24.49
CA THR A 115 21.93 -2.77 24.33
C THR A 115 23.37 -3.21 24.63
N ALA A 116 24.37 -2.43 24.23
CA ALA A 116 25.77 -2.69 24.54
C ALA A 116 26.05 -2.56 26.04
N LEU A 117 25.46 -1.55 26.71
CA LEU A 117 25.56 -1.38 28.16
C LEU A 117 24.93 -2.55 28.90
N LEU A 118 23.72 -2.97 28.51
CA LEU A 118 23.04 -4.12 29.11
C LEU A 118 23.84 -5.40 28.93
N LYS A 119 24.43 -5.64 27.75
CA LYS A 119 25.32 -6.79 27.51
C LYS A 119 26.56 -6.75 28.41
N ARG A 120 27.19 -5.58 28.59
CA ARG A 120 28.34 -5.43 29.50
C ARG A 120 27.96 -5.69 30.96
N LEU A 121 26.80 -5.20 31.39
CA LEU A 121 26.28 -5.45 32.74
C LEU A 121 25.96 -6.93 32.96
N ALA A 122 25.30 -7.57 31.99
CA ALA A 122 25.03 -9.00 32.02
C ALA A 122 26.34 -9.81 32.12
N GLN A 123 27.34 -9.48 31.31
CA GLN A 123 28.65 -10.13 31.35
C GLN A 123 29.40 -9.89 32.68
N ALA A 124 29.23 -8.71 33.29
CA ALA A 124 29.79 -8.41 34.61
C ALA A 124 29.11 -9.22 35.72
N LEU A 125 27.82 -9.54 35.57
CA LEU A 125 27.07 -10.39 36.48
C LEU A 125 27.37 -11.89 36.27
N GLU A 126 27.74 -12.29 35.05
CA GLU A 126 28.17 -13.66 34.72
C GLU A 126 29.61 -13.98 35.17
N ARG A 127 30.43 -12.97 35.52
CA ARG A 127 31.73 -13.23 36.17
C ARG A 127 31.47 -13.98 37.48
N PRO A 128 32.22 -15.05 37.79
CA PRO A 128 32.00 -15.80 39.01
C PRO A 128 32.14 -14.86 40.20
N ARG A 129 31.02 -14.58 40.88
CA ARG A 129 31.04 -13.95 42.19
C ARG A 129 31.91 -14.83 43.06
N HIS A 130 33.10 -14.33 43.43
CA HIS A 130 33.97 -15.04 44.35
C HIS A 130 33.12 -15.48 45.54
N PRO A 131 33.07 -16.78 45.83
CA PRO A 131 32.20 -17.24 46.87
C PRO A 131 32.62 -16.61 48.19
N TRP A 132 31.70 -15.84 48.77
CA TRP A 132 31.85 -15.13 50.04
C TRP A 132 32.27 -16.05 51.20
N TRP A 133 32.04 -17.37 51.06
CA TRP A 133 32.49 -18.39 52.01
C TRP A 133 34.02 -18.60 52.06
N ARG A 134 34.81 -18.13 51.08
CA ARG A 134 36.29 -18.18 51.15
C ARG A 134 36.92 -17.12 52.06
N PHE A 135 36.16 -16.11 52.49
CA PHE A 135 36.65 -15.05 53.38
C PHE A 135 36.55 -15.38 54.88
N TRP A 136 35.86 -16.46 55.26
CA TRP A 136 35.63 -16.85 56.66
C TRP A 136 36.40 -18.10 57.09
N GLY A 137 37.45 -18.47 56.35
CA GLY A 137 38.21 -19.69 56.58
C GLY A 137 39.71 -19.48 56.49
N GLN A 138 40.27 -18.68 57.39
CA GLN A 138 41.61 -18.86 57.98
C GLN A 138 41.75 -17.95 59.20
#